data_AF-A0A3M1PMR6-F1
#
_entry.id   AF-A0A3M1PMR6-F1
#
_cell.length_a   1.000
_cell.length_b   1.000
_cell.length_c   1.000
_cell.angle_alpha   90.00
_cell.angle_beta   90.00
_cell.angle_gamma   90.00
#
_symmetry.space_group_name_H-M   'P 1'
#
loop_
_entity.id
_entity.type
_entity.pdbx_description
1 polymer ?
#
loop_
_entity_poly.entity_id
_entity_poly.type
_entity_poly.pdbx_seq_one_letter_code
_entity_poly.pdbx_strand_id
1 'polypeptide(L)'
;MKTLVTERDVLDAWQSHKRRLLLSPNAVVTPAAQEAAKSHQIELVRQTSTSEPKAVRAGEKPASRIVVMGADHGGFELKELLKEHVSALGYQVEDVGTYSPESVDYPDFAHAVAERVARNSGSRGIIIDGAGVGSAMVANKVPGIRAATCHDVYT
;
A
#
# COMPACT_ATOMS: atom_id res chain seq x y z
N MET A 1 10.03 24.47 -4.35
CA MET A 1 9.18 23.89 -5.43
C MET A 1 8.52 22.64 -4.91
N LYS A 2 7.30 22.31 -5.35
CA LYS A 2 6.55 21.17 -4.81
C LYS A 2 7.19 19.85 -5.26
N THR A 3 7.37 18.94 -4.31
CA THR A 3 7.83 17.56 -4.51
C THR A 3 6.66 16.59 -4.71
N LEU A 4 5.44 17.01 -4.37
CA LEU A 4 4.20 16.30 -4.62
C LEU A 4 3.27 17.18 -5.46
N VAL A 5 2.77 16.63 -6.57
CA VAL A 5 1.80 17.28 -7.44
C VAL A 5 0.47 16.54 -7.34
N THR A 6 -0.54 17.27 -6.91
CA THR A 6 -1.90 16.80 -6.65
C THR A 6 -2.85 17.25 -7.75
N GLU A 7 -4.05 16.68 -7.79
CA GLU A 7 -5.11 17.08 -8.72
C GLU A 7 -5.37 18.59 -8.67
N ARG A 8 -5.41 19.16 -7.45
CA ARG A 8 -5.61 20.60 -7.25
C ARG A 8 -4.57 21.44 -7.99
N ASP A 9 -3.30 21.03 -7.97
CA ASP A 9 -2.23 21.76 -8.64
C ASP A 9 -2.44 21.83 -10.16
N VAL A 10 -3.01 20.77 -10.73
CA VAL A 10 -3.35 20.69 -12.15
C VAL A 10 -4.56 21.55 -12.48
N LEU A 11 -5.61 21.48 -11.65
CA LEU A 11 -6.81 22.29 -11.82
C LEU A 11 -6.53 23.80 -11.68
N ASP A 12 -5.71 24.19 -10.71
CA ASP A 12 -5.30 25.59 -10.53
C ASP A 12 -4.51 26.09 -11.75
N ALA A 13 -3.64 25.24 -12.32
CA ALA A 13 -2.90 25.56 -13.54
C ALA A 13 -3.85 25.71 -14.75
N TRP A 14 -4.84 24.82 -14.87
CA TRP A 14 -5.86 24.88 -15.92
C TRP A 14 -6.71 26.15 -15.82
N GLN A 15 -7.22 26.46 -14.63
CA GLN A 15 -7.99 27.68 -14.37
C GLN A 15 -7.16 28.94 -14.68
N SER A 16 -5.86 28.89 -14.40
CA SER A 16 -4.91 29.96 -14.75
C SER A 16 -4.51 29.96 -16.24
N HIS A 17 -5.18 29.19 -17.09
CA HIS A 17 -4.96 29.09 -18.55
C HIS A 17 -3.55 28.60 -18.92
N LYS A 18 -2.87 27.90 -18.01
CA LYS A 18 -1.57 27.28 -18.28
C LYS A 18 -1.80 25.94 -18.96
N ARG A 19 -1.00 25.67 -20.00
CA ARG A 19 -0.98 24.38 -20.70
C ARG A 19 0.14 23.46 -20.25
N ARG A 20 1.05 23.95 -19.39
CA ARG A 20 2.22 23.20 -18.94
C ARG A 20 2.42 23.42 -17.45
N LEU A 21 2.70 22.34 -16.73
CA LEU A 21 3.05 22.37 -15.32
C LEU A 21 4.50 21.87 -15.16
N LEU A 22 5.37 22.75 -14.68
CA LEU A 22 6.78 22.43 -14.44
C LEU A 22 6.91 21.64 -13.14
N LEU A 23 7.53 20.48 -13.23
CA LEU A 23 7.74 19.57 -12.12
C LEU A 23 9.20 19.56 -11.68
N SER A 24 9.42 19.47 -10.37
CA SER A 24 10.72 19.11 -9.82
C SER A 24 11.16 17.74 -10.41
N PRO A 25 12.47 17.49 -10.60
CA PRO A 25 12.97 16.26 -11.22
C PRO A 25 12.43 14.97 -10.56
N ASN A 26 12.36 14.99 -9.22
CA ASN A 26 11.86 13.88 -8.40
C ASN A 26 10.42 14.09 -7.91
N ALA A 27 9.62 14.91 -8.59
CA ALA A 27 8.25 15.14 -8.16
C ALA A 27 7.39 13.89 -8.32
N VAL A 28 6.72 13.49 -7.23
CA VAL A 28 5.66 12.48 -7.24
C VAL A 28 4.40 13.14 -7.76
N VAL A 29 3.76 12.52 -8.74
CA VAL A 29 2.49 12.97 -9.31
C VAL A 29 1.43 11.96 -8.91
N THR A 30 0.37 12.40 -8.22
CA THR A 30 -0.71 11.48 -7.80
C THR A 30 -1.48 10.96 -9.03
N PRO A 31 -2.11 9.76 -8.96
CA PRO A 31 -2.95 9.25 -10.04
C PRO A 31 -4.05 10.25 -10.47
N ALA A 32 -4.71 10.88 -9.50
CA ALA A 32 -5.71 11.92 -9.75
C ALA A 32 -5.13 13.13 -10.51
N ALA A 33 -3.89 13.54 -10.20
CA ALA A 33 -3.21 14.61 -10.94
C ALA A 33 -2.88 14.20 -12.39
N GLN A 34 -2.47 12.95 -12.61
CA GLN A 34 -2.22 12.45 -13.97
C GLN A 34 -3.49 12.43 -14.80
N GLU A 35 -4.61 12.00 -14.22
CA GLU A 35 -5.90 11.97 -14.90
C GLU A 35 -6.40 13.38 -15.24
N ALA A 36 -6.40 14.29 -14.25
CA ALA A 36 -6.76 15.69 -14.48
C ALA A 36 -5.89 16.34 -15.57
N ALA A 37 -4.59 16.03 -15.63
CA ALA A 37 -3.70 16.58 -16.63
C ALA A 37 -4.08 16.11 -18.05
N LYS A 38 -4.46 14.83 -18.20
CA LYS A 38 -4.96 14.30 -19.48
C LYS A 38 -6.28 14.95 -19.87
N SER A 39 -7.27 15.00 -18.97
CA SER A 39 -8.60 15.55 -19.24
C SER A 39 -8.55 17.02 -19.64
N HIS A 40 -7.65 17.79 -19.01
CA HIS A 40 -7.50 19.22 -19.25
C HIS A 40 -6.35 19.60 -20.20
N GLN A 41 -5.73 18.60 -20.85
CA GLN A 41 -4.64 18.79 -21.82
C GLN A 41 -3.47 19.63 -21.28
N ILE A 42 -3.11 19.39 -20.02
CA ILE A 42 -1.94 19.99 -19.38
C ILE A 42 -0.75 19.05 -19.52
N GLU A 43 0.32 19.56 -20.10
CA GLU A 43 1.59 18.86 -20.22
C GLU A 43 2.36 18.94 -18.89
N LEU A 44 2.69 17.80 -18.32
CA LEU A 44 3.53 17.69 -17.13
C LEU A 44 5.01 17.62 -17.54
N VAL A 45 5.75 18.71 -17.34
CA VAL A 45 7.13 18.85 -17.81
C VAL A 45 8.10 18.68 -16.65
N ARG A 46 8.79 17.53 -16.57
CA ARG A 46 9.86 17.31 -15.60
C ARG A 46 11.12 18.06 -16.02
N GLN A 47 11.65 18.88 -15.12
CA GLN A 47 12.97 19.47 -15.33
C GLN A 47 14.03 18.38 -15.17
N THR A 48 14.99 18.33 -16.09
CA THR A 48 16.14 17.43 -15.99
C THR A 48 17.10 17.97 -14.93
N SER A 49 17.26 17.23 -13.82
CA SER A 49 18.45 17.38 -13.00
C SER A 49 19.61 16.63 -13.65
N THR A 50 20.76 17.27 -13.76
CA THR A 50 22.06 16.65 -14.08
C THR A 50 22.57 15.72 -12.99
N SER A 51 21.77 15.40 -11.97
CA SER A 51 22.04 14.35 -11.01
C SER A 51 21.15 13.15 -11.29
N GLU A 52 21.80 12.03 -11.61
CA GLU A 52 21.16 10.73 -11.77
C GLU A 52 20.28 10.43 -10.55
N PRO A 53 18.98 10.09 -10.73
CA PRO A 53 18.18 9.58 -9.63
C PRO A 53 18.80 8.26 -9.17
N LYS A 54 19.16 8.19 -7.89
CA LYS A 54 19.50 6.92 -7.21
C LYS A 54 18.36 5.95 -7.46
N ALA A 55 18.60 4.97 -8.32
CA ALA A 55 17.66 3.89 -8.58
C ALA A 55 17.29 3.26 -7.24
N VAL A 56 16.02 3.35 -6.87
CA VAL A 56 15.47 2.48 -5.82
C VAL A 56 15.56 1.08 -6.41
N ARG A 57 16.54 0.31 -5.94
CA ARG A 57 16.83 -1.02 -6.45
C ARG A 57 15.64 -1.92 -6.15
N ALA A 58 14.83 -2.21 -7.16
CA ALA A 58 13.99 -3.40 -7.17
C ALA A 58 14.93 -4.61 -7.09
N GLY A 59 14.97 -5.30 -5.95
CA GLY A 59 15.74 -6.55 -5.82
C GLY A 59 16.47 -6.80 -4.50
N GLU A 60 16.31 -6.01 -3.45
CA GLU A 60 16.74 -6.47 -2.13
C GLU A 60 15.71 -7.48 -1.58
N LYS A 61 16.11 -8.76 -1.52
CA LYS A 61 15.36 -9.81 -0.79
C LYS A 61 14.90 -9.24 0.56
N PRO A 62 13.62 -9.41 0.95
CA PRO A 62 13.18 -8.91 2.25
C PRO A 62 14.07 -9.54 3.33
N ALA A 63 14.61 -8.69 4.21
CA ALA A 63 15.57 -9.06 5.25
C ALA A 63 14.99 -10.09 6.24
N SER A 64 13.67 -10.29 6.28
CA SER A 64 13.02 -11.39 6.99
C SER A 64 11.99 -12.10 6.11
N ARG A 65 11.92 -13.43 6.26
CA ARG A 65 10.94 -14.29 5.58
C ARG A 65 9.69 -14.51 6.44
N ILE A 66 9.33 -13.52 7.25
CA ILE A 66 8.20 -13.63 8.18
C ILE A 66 6.98 -12.96 7.58
N VAL A 67 5.87 -13.70 7.50
CA VAL A 67 4.55 -13.20 7.12
C VAL A 67 3.62 -13.34 8.33
N VAL A 68 3.17 -12.21 8.86
CA VAL A 68 2.17 -12.18 9.93
C VAL A 68 0.80 -12.23 9.29
N MET A 69 -0.05 -13.16 9.72
CA MET A 69 -1.39 -13.36 9.17
C MET A 69 -2.45 -13.17 10.24
N GLY A 70 -3.49 -12.43 9.90
CA GLY A 70 -4.68 -12.25 10.73
C GLY A 70 -5.95 -12.34 9.91
N ALA A 71 -7.05 -12.76 10.52
CA ALA A 71 -8.36 -12.76 9.88
C ALA A 71 -9.50 -12.56 10.87
N ASP A 72 -10.63 -12.05 10.38
CA ASP A 72 -11.90 -12.20 11.07
C ASP A 72 -12.52 -13.59 10.79
N HIS A 73 -13.73 -13.80 11.29
CA HIS A 73 -14.47 -15.04 11.10
C HIS A 73 -14.78 -15.35 9.62
N GLY A 74 -15.04 -14.33 8.80
CA GLY A 74 -15.27 -14.49 7.36
C GLY A 74 -13.99 -14.84 6.59
N GLY A 75 -12.83 -14.40 7.08
CA GLY A 75 -11.53 -14.69 6.48
C GLY A 75 -10.83 -15.96 6.99
N PHE A 76 -11.39 -16.63 8.02
CA PHE A 76 -10.71 -17.73 8.72
C PHE A 76 -10.29 -18.88 7.79
N GLU A 77 -11.22 -19.40 6.97
CA GLU A 77 -10.92 -20.53 6.07
C GLU A 77 -9.84 -20.18 5.04
N LEU A 78 -9.92 -18.97 4.46
CA LEU A 78 -8.91 -18.49 3.51
C LEU A 78 -7.54 -18.29 4.18
N LYS A 79 -7.51 -17.82 5.44
CA LYS A 79 -6.27 -17.71 6.22
C LYS A 79 -5.59 -19.06 6.37
N GLU A 80 -6.33 -20.11 6.75
CA GLU A 80 -5.76 -21.45 6.92
C GLU A 80 -5.17 -22.00 5.60
N LEU A 81 -5.88 -21.83 4.48
CA LEU A 81 -5.37 -22.20 3.15
C LEU A 81 -4.10 -21.41 2.78
N LEU A 82 -4.08 -20.10 3.03
CA LEU A 82 -2.93 -19.26 2.70
C LEU A 82 -1.72 -19.54 3.60
N LYS A 83 -1.91 -19.92 4.87
CA LYS A 83 -0.82 -20.33 5.77
C LYS A 83 -0.03 -21.48 5.17
N GLU A 84 -0.71 -22.50 4.65
CA GLU A 84 -0.07 -23.65 3.99
C GLU A 84 0.67 -23.22 2.72
N HIS A 85 0.01 -22.44 1.86
CA HIS A 85 0.60 -21.96 0.61
C HIS A 85 1.86 -21.12 0.85
N VAL A 86 1.80 -20.14 1.74
CA VAL A 86 2.91 -19.24 2.06
C VAL A 86 4.05 -20.00 2.74
N SER A 87 3.75 -20.98 3.60
CA SER A 87 4.76 -21.86 4.18
C SER A 87 5.46 -22.70 3.11
N ALA A 88 4.73 -23.22 2.12
CA ALA A 88 5.30 -23.97 1.00
C ALA A 88 6.24 -23.12 0.12
N LEU A 89 6.02 -21.79 0.07
CA LEU A 89 6.93 -20.83 -0.58
C LEU A 89 8.19 -20.53 0.25
N GLY A 90 8.34 -21.12 1.44
CA GLY A 90 9.52 -20.99 2.30
C GLY A 90 9.51 -19.76 3.21
N TYR A 91 8.33 -19.18 3.47
CA TYR A 91 8.14 -18.14 4.48
C TYR A 91 7.74 -18.77 5.82
N GLN A 92 8.16 -18.14 6.91
CA GLN A 92 7.65 -18.43 8.25
C GLN A 92 6.36 -17.66 8.46
N VAL A 93 5.28 -18.38 8.78
CA VAL A 93 3.99 -17.76 9.05
C VAL A 93 3.78 -17.57 10.54
N GLU A 94 3.47 -16.34 10.94
CA GLU A 94 3.04 -16.00 12.29
C GLU A 94 1.53 -15.70 12.27
N ASP A 95 0.72 -16.65 12.74
CA ASP A 95 -0.73 -16.50 12.82
C ASP A 95 -1.12 -15.81 14.13
N VAL A 96 -1.81 -14.68 14.04
CA VAL A 96 -2.31 -13.92 15.21
C VAL A 96 -3.81 -14.06 15.40
N GLY A 97 -4.45 -15.01 14.71
CA GLY A 97 -5.87 -15.33 14.79
C GLY A 97 -6.70 -14.71 13.66
N THR A 98 -8.03 -14.86 13.65
CA THR A 98 -8.81 -15.74 14.51
C THR A 98 -8.45 -17.22 14.33
N TYR A 99 -8.79 -18.07 15.29
CA TYR A 99 -8.48 -19.51 15.30
C TYR A 99 -9.71 -20.39 15.12
N SER A 100 -10.87 -19.78 14.86
CA SER A 100 -12.13 -20.46 14.64
C SER A 100 -13.02 -19.63 13.69
N PRO A 101 -14.06 -20.24 13.09
CA PRO A 101 -15.06 -19.52 12.30
C PRO A 101 -16.11 -18.80 13.17
N GLU A 102 -15.91 -18.75 14.49
CA GLU A 102 -16.84 -18.07 15.40
C GLU A 102 -16.77 -16.56 15.22
N SER A 103 -17.91 -15.89 15.39
CA SER A 103 -18.04 -14.46 15.19
C SER A 103 -17.05 -13.68 16.07
N VAL A 104 -16.33 -12.76 15.44
CA VAL A 104 -15.31 -11.90 16.05
C VAL A 104 -15.22 -10.57 15.30
N ASP A 105 -14.59 -9.58 15.91
CA ASP A 105 -14.39 -8.26 15.35
C ASP A 105 -13.04 -8.15 14.60
N TYR A 106 -13.09 -7.82 13.31
CA TYR A 106 -11.89 -7.67 12.48
C TYR A 106 -10.86 -6.65 13.00
N PRO A 107 -11.20 -5.54 13.69
CA PRO A 107 -10.21 -4.57 14.14
C PRO A 107 -9.15 -5.16 15.06
N ASP A 108 -9.50 -6.14 15.89
CA ASP A 108 -8.57 -6.74 16.85
C ASP A 108 -7.42 -7.45 16.12
N PHE A 109 -7.76 -8.27 15.11
CA PHE A 109 -6.78 -9.01 14.32
C PHE A 109 -6.02 -8.12 13.34
N ALA A 110 -6.70 -7.15 12.70
CA ALA A 110 -6.06 -6.18 11.82
C ALA A 110 -5.02 -5.34 12.57
N HIS A 111 -5.34 -4.91 13.79
CA HIS A 111 -4.43 -4.18 14.66
C HIS A 111 -3.26 -5.07 15.11
N ALA A 112 -3.51 -6.32 15.52
CA ALA A 112 -2.45 -7.26 15.92
C ALA A 112 -1.43 -7.51 14.80
N VAL A 113 -1.89 -7.72 13.55
CA VAL A 113 -1.01 -7.87 12.39
C VAL A 113 -0.18 -6.61 12.18
N ALA A 114 -0.83 -5.44 12.17
CA ALA A 114 -0.17 -4.16 11.94
C ALA A 114 0.88 -3.84 13.01
N GLU A 115 0.59 -4.04 14.30
CA GLU A 115 1.57 -3.85 15.37
C GLU A 115 2.77 -4.79 15.22
N ARG A 116 2.53 -6.06 14.88
CA ARG A 116 3.61 -7.04 14.74
C ARG A 116 4.53 -6.70 13.58
N VAL A 117 3.94 -6.28 12.44
CA VAL A 117 4.69 -5.82 11.27
C VAL A 117 5.48 -4.55 11.57
N ALA A 118 4.90 -3.60 12.31
CA ALA A 118 5.58 -2.35 12.68
C ALA A 118 6.79 -2.59 13.59
N ARG A 119 6.73 -3.59 14.48
CA ARG A 119 7.83 -3.95 15.39
C ARG A 119 8.93 -4.77 14.71
N ASN A 120 8.62 -5.54 13.68
CA ASN A 120 9.57 -6.44 13.02
C ASN A 120 9.97 -5.91 11.64
N SER A 121 11.07 -5.15 11.62
CA SER A 121 11.66 -4.58 10.41
C SER A 121 12.00 -5.69 9.40
N GLY A 122 11.25 -5.73 8.29
CA GLY A 122 11.44 -6.70 7.22
C GLY A 122 10.26 -7.63 7.01
N SER A 123 9.40 -7.81 8.02
CA SER A 123 8.22 -8.67 7.91
C SER A 123 7.14 -8.08 6.99
N ARG A 124 6.16 -8.90 6.62
CA ARG A 124 4.96 -8.50 5.86
C ARG A 124 3.71 -8.96 6.60
N GLY A 125 2.60 -8.29 6.35
CA GLY A 125 1.30 -8.62 6.92
C GLY A 125 0.31 -9.02 5.83
N ILE A 126 -0.54 -10.01 6.13
CA ILE A 126 -1.75 -10.34 5.36
C ILE A 126 -2.91 -10.30 6.33
N ILE A 127 -3.96 -9.55 6.01
CA ILE A 127 -5.17 -9.45 6.80
C ILE A 127 -6.35 -9.83 5.92
N ILE A 128 -7.22 -10.71 6.42
CA ILE A 128 -8.34 -11.26 5.66
C ILE A 128 -9.63 -11.00 6.42
N ASP A 129 -10.53 -10.23 5.83
CA ASP A 129 -11.88 -10.05 6.34
C ASP A 129 -12.87 -10.16 5.17
N GLY A 130 -14.17 -9.99 5.41
CA GLY A 130 -15.18 -10.09 4.35
C GLY A 130 -14.94 -9.19 3.12
N ALA A 131 -14.39 -7.99 3.27
CA ALA A 131 -14.16 -7.03 2.18
C ALA A 131 -12.71 -6.50 2.08
N GLY A 132 -11.87 -6.72 3.09
CA GLY A 132 -10.52 -6.20 3.29
C GLY A 132 -10.40 -4.70 3.55
N VAL A 133 -11.43 -3.90 3.28
CA VAL A 133 -11.38 -2.42 3.42
C VAL A 133 -11.31 -2.01 4.89
N GLY A 134 -12.13 -2.63 5.75
CA GLY A 134 -12.15 -2.33 7.18
C GLY A 134 -10.80 -2.63 7.84
N SER A 135 -10.25 -3.80 7.59
CA SER A 135 -8.93 -4.16 8.08
C SER A 135 -7.82 -3.23 7.59
N ALA A 136 -7.83 -2.83 6.31
CA ALA A 136 -6.86 -1.88 5.80
C ALA A 136 -6.98 -0.51 6.49
N MET A 137 -8.20 -0.03 6.77
CA MET A 137 -8.42 1.20 7.53
C MET A 137 -7.84 1.12 8.94
N VAL A 138 -8.04 0.00 9.64
CA VAL A 138 -7.51 -0.23 11.00
C VAL A 138 -5.98 -0.33 10.98
N ALA A 139 -5.43 -1.16 10.11
CA ALA A 139 -3.99 -1.37 10.00
C ALA A 139 -3.23 -0.05 9.70
N ASN A 140 -3.80 0.80 8.84
CA ASN A 140 -3.23 2.11 8.53
C ASN A 140 -3.31 3.14 9.68
N LYS A 141 -3.97 2.83 10.81
CA LYS A 141 -3.88 3.65 12.03
C LYS A 141 -2.58 3.41 12.80
N VAL A 142 -1.89 2.30 12.55
CA VAL A 142 -0.60 2.00 13.20
C VAL A 142 0.52 2.77 12.50
N PRO A 143 1.30 3.60 13.22
CA PRO A 143 2.39 4.36 12.62
C PRO A 143 3.41 3.48 11.88
N GLY A 144 3.74 3.87 10.65
CA GLY A 144 4.71 3.15 9.81
C GLY A 144 4.11 2.05 8.93
N ILE A 145 2.85 1.66 9.15
CA ILE A 145 2.14 0.70 8.32
C ILE A 145 1.56 1.36 7.07
N ARG A 146 1.55 0.58 5.99
CA ARG A 146 0.89 0.90 4.71
C ARG A 146 0.18 -0.35 4.24
N ALA A 147 -1.09 -0.48 4.61
CA ALA A 147 -1.96 -1.56 4.19
C ALA A 147 -2.78 -1.11 2.97
N ALA A 148 -2.90 -2.00 1.98
CA ALA A 148 -3.75 -1.84 0.82
C ALA A 148 -4.72 -3.01 0.76
N THR A 149 -5.95 -2.74 0.34
CA THR A 149 -6.93 -3.78 0.03
C THR A 149 -6.75 -4.17 -1.44
N CYS A 150 -6.51 -5.45 -1.68
CA CYS A 150 -6.23 -6.01 -3.01
C CYS A 150 -7.35 -6.99 -3.38
N HIS A 151 -7.86 -6.90 -4.61
CA HIS A 151 -8.97 -7.75 -5.10
C HIS A 151 -8.61 -8.55 -6.35
N ASP A 152 -7.48 -8.24 -6.97
CA ASP A 152 -6.96 -8.91 -8.15
C ASP A 152 -5.42 -8.87 -8.14
N VAL A 153 -4.79 -9.29 -9.24
CA VAL A 153 -3.33 -9.31 -9.36
C VAL A 153 -2.74 -7.90 -9.62
N TYR A 154 -3.59 -6.94 -10.03
CA TYR A 154 -3.16 -5.58 -10.34
C TYR A 154 -3.14 -4.68 -9.09
N THR A 155 -4.09 -4.88 -8.18
CA THR A 155 -4.36 -4.07 -6.99
C THR A 155 -3.59 -4.51 -5.75
#